data_AF-A0A1E5PFZ0-F1
#
_entry.id   AF-A0A1E5PFZ0-F1
#
_cell.length_a   1.000
_cell.length_b   1.000
_cell.length_c   1.000
_cell.angle_alpha   90.00
_cell.angle_beta   90.00
_cell.angle_gamma   90.00
#
_symmetry.space_group_name_H-M   'P 1'
#
loop_
_entity.id
_entity.type
_entity.pdbx_description
1 polymer ?
#
loop_
_entity_poly.entity_id
_entity_poly.type
_entity_poly.pdbx_seq_one_letter_code
_entity_poly.pdbx_strand_id
1 'polypeptide(L)'
;MGHKNTNLSPPLEVPLSRPASSPSTMMTLGCALFATRWLQAPLYFGLVAAQGVYVYKFFNELWHLVDHVISGRADETHVMLAVLKLVDVVMIANLLIMVIVGGYETFVSRIGLQGHRDQPEWLSHVNSNVLKVKLATAIVGISSVHLLQMFVDVHHTPRHDLLWGTVIHMAFIASAAILAYMSGPMAAHEHRGNAAPGTQPVVLPRQRDGTAEEPPSAAEERIGAAGFPTRKVLEMFDDSQLRSPDPQTLVRLGKADFVGRKGNVVFLGAPGTGKTHLAVALGVRACQAGHRVLFATAAEWAARLGEAKAAGRLTKELARLDEYPLLIVDELGYVPLEGEAPHLLFQLVSRRYERASLIVTSDRPFARWDEVFGDAAVASAAVDRLAHHAEVITLDADSYRTRGLEATAVGRRTGTGC
;
A
#
# COMPACT_ATOMS: atom_id res chain seq x y z
N MET A 1 74.73 -26.10 10.52
CA MET A 1 74.26 -27.34 9.87
C MET A 1 73.43 -28.08 10.89
N GLY A 2 72.17 -28.46 10.73
CA GLY A 2 71.19 -28.42 9.64
C GLY A 2 69.97 -29.19 10.16
N HIS A 3 68.81 -28.54 10.11
CA HIS A 3 67.40 -28.92 10.33
C HIS A 3 66.92 -30.23 11.00
N LYS A 4 65.88 -29.99 11.83
CA LYS A 4 64.90 -30.88 12.47
C LYS A 4 64.19 -31.85 11.51
N ASN A 5 64.03 -33.10 11.94
CA ASN A 5 63.09 -34.06 11.35
C ASN A 5 61.81 -34.14 12.19
N THR A 6 60.72 -33.59 11.66
CA THR A 6 59.35 -33.76 12.14
C THR A 6 58.68 -34.88 11.35
N ASN A 7 58.11 -35.87 12.06
CA ASN A 7 57.23 -36.90 11.51
C ASN A 7 56.05 -36.26 10.75
N LEU A 8 55.94 -36.51 9.44
CA LEU A 8 54.74 -36.22 8.65
C LEU A 8 53.88 -37.48 8.55
N SER A 9 52.62 -37.38 8.96
CA SER A 9 51.56 -38.34 8.67
C SER A 9 51.25 -38.39 7.16
N PRO A 10 50.80 -39.52 6.60
CA PRO A 10 50.40 -39.60 5.19
C PRO A 10 49.11 -38.81 4.92
N PRO A 11 48.89 -38.31 3.69
CA PRO A 11 47.70 -37.56 3.34
C PRO A 11 46.45 -38.45 3.32
N LEU A 12 45.34 -37.97 3.91
CA LEU A 12 44.02 -38.58 3.78
C LEU A 12 43.57 -38.53 2.31
N GLU A 13 43.35 -39.68 1.69
CA GLU A 13 42.63 -39.78 0.43
C GLU A 13 41.15 -39.44 0.66
N VAL A 14 40.69 -38.34 0.05
CA VAL A 14 39.27 -37.97 0.01
C VAL A 14 38.60 -38.80 -1.09
N PRO A 15 37.55 -39.59 -0.80
CA PRO A 15 36.83 -40.32 -1.84
C PRO A 15 36.10 -39.33 -2.75
N LEU A 16 36.40 -39.36 -4.05
CA LEU A 16 35.62 -38.66 -5.07
C LEU A 16 34.21 -39.26 -5.13
N SER A 17 33.22 -38.57 -4.54
CA SER A 17 31.81 -38.88 -4.71
C SER A 17 31.42 -38.73 -6.18
N ARG A 18 30.96 -39.82 -6.80
CA ARG A 18 30.40 -39.85 -8.17
C ARG A 18 29.17 -38.93 -8.26
N PRO A 19 28.93 -38.22 -9.38
CA PRO A 19 27.68 -37.50 -9.58
C PRO A 19 26.53 -38.51 -9.75
N ALA A 20 25.53 -38.43 -8.87
CA ALA A 20 24.27 -39.15 -9.03
C ALA A 20 23.43 -38.51 -10.15
N SER A 21 22.75 -39.37 -10.91
CA SER A 21 21.96 -39.10 -12.11
C SER A 21 20.73 -38.18 -11.90
N SER A 22 20.61 -37.19 -12.80
CA SER A 22 19.41 -36.56 -13.40
C SER A 22 18.08 -36.44 -12.61
N PRO A 23 17.58 -35.21 -12.34
CA PRO A 23 16.19 -34.96 -11.97
C PRO A 23 15.35 -34.55 -13.20
N SER A 24 14.87 -35.50 -14.02
CA SER A 24 14.07 -35.17 -15.21
C SER A 24 12.57 -35.02 -14.97
N THR A 25 12.04 -35.46 -13.81
CA THR A 25 10.58 -35.42 -13.53
C THR A 25 10.10 -34.08 -12.95
N MET A 26 10.96 -33.29 -12.29
CA MET A 26 10.57 -31.97 -11.76
C MET A 26 10.45 -30.89 -12.85
N MET A 27 11.16 -31.05 -13.97
CA MET A 27 11.12 -30.11 -15.11
C MET A 27 9.77 -30.19 -15.87
N THR A 28 9.15 -31.36 -15.94
CA THR A 28 7.89 -31.57 -16.68
C THR A 28 6.70 -30.91 -16.00
N LEU A 29 6.67 -30.92 -14.66
CA LEU A 29 5.58 -30.33 -13.87
C LEU A 29 5.60 -28.79 -13.94
N GLY A 30 6.79 -28.19 -13.93
CA GLY A 30 6.98 -26.76 -14.17
C GLY A 30 6.58 -26.32 -15.59
N CYS A 31 6.95 -27.10 -16.61
CA CYS A 31 6.52 -26.83 -18.00
C CYS A 31 5.00 -26.97 -18.17
N ALA A 32 4.37 -27.94 -17.51
CA ALA A 32 2.92 -28.11 -17.55
C ALA A 32 2.17 -26.94 -16.89
N LEU A 33 2.69 -26.43 -15.76
CA LEU A 33 2.14 -25.24 -15.09
C LEU A 33 2.36 -23.94 -15.87
N PHE A 34 3.41 -23.86 -16.70
CA PHE A 34 3.61 -22.71 -17.59
C PHE A 34 2.70 -22.79 -18.83
N ALA A 35 2.41 -24.00 -19.31
CA ALA A 35 1.52 -24.22 -20.46
C ALA A 35 0.07 -23.83 -20.19
N THR A 36 -0.41 -23.86 -18.93
CA THR A 36 -1.78 -23.41 -18.59
C THR A 36 -2.04 -21.94 -18.90
N ARG A 37 -1.00 -21.10 -18.93
CA ARG A 37 -1.12 -19.67 -19.30
C ARG A 37 -1.48 -19.48 -20.77
N TRP A 38 -0.96 -20.35 -21.64
CA TRP A 38 -1.28 -20.32 -23.08
C TRP A 38 -2.72 -20.76 -23.36
N LEU A 39 -3.30 -21.61 -22.51
CA LEU A 39 -4.71 -22.01 -22.61
C LEU A 39 -5.67 -20.86 -22.25
N GLN A 40 -5.24 -19.92 -21.41
CA GLN A 40 -6.05 -18.79 -20.97
C GLN A 40 -6.10 -17.63 -21.98
N ALA A 41 -5.08 -17.45 -22.81
CA ALA A 41 -5.02 -16.35 -23.77
C ALA A 41 -6.17 -16.36 -24.81
N PRO A 42 -6.53 -17.51 -25.46
CA PRO A 42 -7.69 -17.58 -26.35
C PRO A 42 -9.03 -17.27 -25.66
N LEU A 43 -9.16 -17.62 -24.38
CA LEU A 43 -10.37 -17.33 -23.61
C LEU A 43 -10.55 -15.83 -23.43
N TYR A 44 -9.51 -15.09 -23.01
CA TYR A 44 -9.60 -13.63 -22.89
C TYR A 44 -9.84 -12.95 -24.23
N PHE A 45 -9.23 -13.44 -25.31
CA PHE A 45 -9.54 -12.96 -26.66
C PHE A 45 -11.03 -13.15 -27.00
N GLY A 46 -11.59 -14.32 -26.67
CA GLY A 46 -13.02 -14.58 -26.82
C GLY A 46 -13.90 -13.64 -26.00
N LEU A 47 -13.54 -13.33 -24.75
CA LEU A 47 -14.27 -12.35 -23.93
C LEU A 47 -14.20 -10.93 -24.51
N VAL A 48 -13.06 -10.50 -25.05
CA VAL A 48 -12.91 -9.20 -25.71
C VAL A 48 -13.77 -9.13 -26.98
N ALA A 49 -13.82 -10.22 -27.77
CA ALA A 49 -14.70 -10.29 -28.94
C ALA A 49 -16.18 -10.23 -28.52
N ALA A 50 -16.57 -10.95 -27.47
CA ALA A 50 -17.92 -10.89 -26.91
C ALA A 50 -18.29 -9.47 -26.43
N GLN A 51 -17.34 -8.76 -25.81
CA GLN A 51 -17.52 -7.36 -25.45
C GLN A 51 -17.79 -6.48 -26.67
N GLY A 52 -17.09 -6.70 -27.78
CA GLY A 52 -17.35 -6.02 -29.06
C GLY A 52 -18.77 -6.26 -29.59
N VAL A 53 -19.29 -7.49 -29.45
CA VAL A 53 -20.67 -7.82 -29.82
C VAL A 53 -21.68 -7.06 -28.95
N TYR A 54 -21.44 -6.92 -27.64
CA TYR A 54 -22.31 -6.13 -26.77
C TYR A 54 -22.30 -4.65 -27.12
N VAL A 55 -21.15 -4.08 -27.47
CA VAL A 55 -21.05 -2.69 -27.94
C VAL A 55 -21.88 -2.50 -29.22
N TYR A 56 -21.74 -3.41 -30.20
CA TYR A 56 -22.56 -3.36 -31.41
C TYR A 56 -24.06 -3.45 -31.10
N LYS A 57 -24.46 -4.40 -30.23
CA LYS A 57 -25.85 -4.57 -29.80
C LYS A 57 -26.39 -3.30 -29.13
N PHE A 58 -25.60 -2.65 -28.27
CA PHE A 58 -25.97 -1.39 -27.61
C PHE A 58 -26.29 -0.29 -28.61
N PHE A 59 -25.41 -0.07 -29.59
CA PHE A 59 -25.65 0.95 -30.62
C PHE A 59 -26.87 0.63 -31.48
N ASN A 60 -27.12 -0.65 -31.77
CA ASN A 60 -28.30 -1.06 -32.52
C ASN A 60 -29.59 -0.80 -31.71
N GLU A 61 -29.64 -1.17 -30.44
CA GLU A 61 -30.79 -0.92 -29.57
C GLU A 61 -31.01 0.59 -29.34
N LEU A 62 -29.93 1.37 -29.19
CA LEU A 62 -29.99 2.83 -29.05
C LEU A 62 -30.57 3.47 -30.32
N TRP A 63 -30.11 3.04 -31.49
CA TRP A 63 -30.62 3.53 -32.76
C TRP A 63 -32.11 3.22 -32.91
N HIS A 64 -32.53 1.99 -32.59
CA HIS A 64 -33.94 1.60 -32.59
C HIS A 64 -34.78 2.46 -31.65
N LEU A 65 -34.29 2.75 -30.44
CA LEU A 65 -34.98 3.63 -29.48
C LEU A 65 -35.16 5.04 -30.04
N VAL A 66 -34.09 5.62 -30.60
CA VAL A 66 -34.11 6.97 -31.18
C VAL A 66 -35.08 7.04 -32.37
N ASP A 67 -35.04 6.06 -33.27
CA ASP A 67 -35.93 6.00 -34.43
C ASP A 67 -37.42 5.90 -34.03
N HIS A 68 -37.74 5.10 -33.01
CA HIS A 68 -39.12 4.96 -32.51
C HIS A 68 -39.66 6.24 -31.86
N VAL A 69 -38.80 6.95 -31.10
CA VAL A 69 -39.16 8.22 -30.46
C VAL A 69 -39.36 9.32 -31.51
N ILE A 70 -38.44 9.43 -32.48
CA ILE A 70 -38.52 10.44 -33.55
C ILE A 70 -39.71 10.17 -34.49
N SER A 71 -40.00 8.90 -34.77
CA SER A 71 -41.14 8.50 -35.62
C SER A 71 -42.51 8.71 -34.95
N GLY A 72 -42.56 9.12 -33.68
CA GLY A 72 -43.80 9.33 -32.92
C GLY A 72 -44.60 8.05 -32.66
N ARG A 73 -43.96 6.87 -32.76
CA ARG A 73 -44.59 5.55 -32.54
C ARG A 73 -44.28 4.95 -31.17
N ALA A 74 -43.63 5.70 -30.31
CA ALA A 74 -43.14 5.22 -29.02
C ALA A 74 -44.20 5.42 -27.93
N ASP A 75 -44.76 4.32 -27.45
CA ASP A 75 -45.56 4.28 -26.22
C ASP A 75 -44.64 4.39 -24.98
N GLU A 76 -45.13 4.98 -23.90
CA GLU A 76 -44.34 5.31 -22.70
C GLU A 76 -43.72 4.04 -22.07
N THR A 77 -44.48 2.94 -22.07
CA THR A 77 -44.03 1.62 -21.61
C THR A 77 -42.89 1.06 -22.48
N HIS A 78 -42.99 1.26 -23.80
CA HIS A 78 -41.98 0.77 -24.75
C HIS A 78 -40.66 1.53 -24.62
N VAL A 79 -40.71 2.85 -24.42
CA VAL A 79 -39.52 3.67 -24.16
C VAL A 79 -38.85 3.23 -22.86
N MET A 80 -39.62 3.04 -21.79
CA MET A 80 -39.09 2.61 -20.49
C MET A 80 -38.42 1.23 -20.58
N LEU A 81 -39.07 0.24 -21.21
CA LEU A 81 -38.51 -1.10 -21.38
C LEU A 81 -37.25 -1.11 -22.27
N ALA A 82 -37.21 -0.27 -23.31
CA ALA A 82 -36.03 -0.13 -24.16
C ALA A 82 -34.85 0.51 -23.42
N VAL A 83 -35.10 1.52 -22.57
CA VAL A 83 -34.07 2.12 -21.70
C VAL A 83 -33.54 1.09 -20.69
N LEU A 84 -34.42 0.29 -20.06
CA LEU A 84 -33.99 -0.76 -19.13
C LEU A 84 -33.13 -1.83 -19.82
N LYS A 85 -33.44 -2.21 -21.07
CA LYS A 85 -32.61 -3.13 -21.86
C LYS A 85 -31.22 -2.55 -22.17
N LEU A 86 -31.16 -1.26 -22.50
CA LEU A 86 -29.89 -0.56 -22.68
C LEU A 86 -29.03 -0.56 -21.42
N VAL A 87 -29.65 -0.33 -20.25
CA VAL A 87 -28.96 -0.36 -18.95
C VAL A 87 -28.39 -1.76 -18.69
N ASP A 88 -29.15 -2.82 -18.96
CA ASP A 88 -28.68 -4.21 -18.79
C ASP A 88 -27.44 -4.52 -19.64
N VAL A 89 -27.44 -4.10 -20.91
CA VAL A 89 -26.30 -4.31 -21.81
C VAL A 89 -25.05 -3.59 -21.26
N VAL A 90 -25.20 -2.38 -20.73
CA VAL A 90 -24.09 -1.63 -20.10
C VAL A 90 -23.61 -2.30 -18.81
N MET A 91 -24.52 -2.80 -17.99
CA MET A 91 -24.18 -3.49 -16.74
C MET A 91 -23.42 -4.79 -16.98
N ILE A 92 -23.84 -5.61 -17.97
CA ILE A 92 -23.12 -6.82 -18.37
C ILE A 92 -21.74 -6.48 -18.95
N ALA A 93 -21.66 -5.45 -19.81
CA ALA A 93 -20.41 -5.00 -20.41
C ALA A 93 -19.40 -4.52 -19.35
N ASN A 94 -19.86 -3.84 -18.30
CA ASN A 94 -19.00 -3.40 -17.19
C ASN A 94 -18.45 -4.59 -16.38
N LEU A 95 -19.29 -5.60 -16.12
CA LEU A 95 -18.85 -6.83 -15.45
C LEU A 95 -17.82 -7.59 -16.30
N LEU A 96 -18.05 -7.70 -17.62
CA LEU A 96 -17.10 -8.37 -18.52
C LEU A 96 -15.73 -7.68 -18.51
N ILE A 97 -15.67 -6.35 -18.56
CA ILE A 97 -14.40 -5.61 -18.44
C ILE A 97 -13.69 -5.93 -17.12
N MET A 98 -14.43 -5.94 -16.01
CA MET A 98 -13.89 -6.25 -14.69
C MET A 98 -13.32 -7.67 -14.61
N VAL A 99 -14.00 -8.66 -15.23
CA VAL A 99 -13.55 -10.06 -15.29
C VAL A 99 -12.34 -10.21 -16.22
N ILE A 100 -12.35 -9.58 -17.39
CA ILE A 100 -11.25 -9.61 -18.35
C ILE A 100 -9.97 -9.07 -17.69
N VAL A 101 -10.05 -7.89 -17.06
CA VAL A 101 -8.85 -7.25 -16.49
C VAL A 101 -8.39 -7.95 -15.22
N GLY A 102 -9.29 -8.25 -14.29
CA GLY A 102 -8.92 -8.96 -13.06
C GLY A 102 -8.37 -10.37 -13.33
N GLY A 103 -8.94 -11.08 -14.31
CA GLY A 103 -8.46 -12.39 -14.73
C GLY A 103 -7.10 -12.32 -15.46
N TYR A 104 -6.93 -11.36 -16.37
CA TYR A 104 -5.68 -11.18 -17.11
C TYR A 104 -4.52 -10.79 -16.19
N GLU A 105 -4.77 -9.89 -15.23
CA GLU A 105 -3.79 -9.49 -14.20
C GLU A 105 -3.35 -10.67 -13.32
N THR A 106 -4.31 -11.52 -12.93
CA THR A 106 -4.06 -12.63 -11.99
C THR A 106 -3.32 -13.80 -12.65
N PHE A 107 -3.61 -14.10 -13.92
CA PHE A 107 -3.18 -15.37 -14.53
C PHE A 107 -2.26 -15.24 -15.76
N VAL A 108 -2.32 -14.13 -16.50
CA VAL A 108 -1.54 -13.98 -17.74
C VAL A 108 -0.36 -13.06 -17.53
N SER A 109 -0.57 -11.84 -17.05
CA SER A 109 0.51 -10.89 -16.82
C SER A 109 0.02 -9.76 -15.92
N ARG A 110 0.81 -9.42 -14.88
CA ARG A 110 0.65 -8.09 -14.26
C ARG A 110 1.01 -7.08 -15.34
N ILE A 111 0.02 -6.34 -15.83
CA ILE A 111 0.20 -5.32 -16.86
C ILE A 111 1.16 -4.27 -16.29
N GLY A 112 2.44 -4.38 -16.63
CA GLY A 112 3.49 -3.46 -16.23
C GLY A 112 3.43 -2.17 -17.04
N LEU A 113 2.32 -1.43 -16.95
CA LEU A 113 2.26 -0.07 -17.48
C LEU A 113 2.76 0.87 -16.40
N GLN A 114 4.07 1.07 -16.29
CA GLN A 114 4.62 2.18 -15.52
C GLN A 114 4.75 3.38 -16.46
N GLY A 115 4.03 4.49 -16.18
CA GLY A 115 4.31 5.81 -16.78
C GLY A 115 3.59 6.21 -18.08
N HIS A 116 2.37 5.77 -18.37
CA HIS A 116 1.62 6.22 -19.56
C HIS A 116 0.40 7.09 -19.19
N ARG A 117 0.19 8.18 -19.94
CA ARG A 117 -0.76 9.28 -19.68
C ARG A 117 -2.25 8.88 -19.65
N ASP A 118 -2.60 7.70 -20.21
CA ASP A 118 -3.97 7.21 -20.40
C ASP A 118 -4.29 5.98 -19.53
N GLN A 119 -3.66 5.86 -18.35
CA GLN A 119 -3.91 4.75 -17.44
C GLN A 119 -5.19 5.01 -16.62
N PRO A 120 -6.22 4.16 -16.71
CA PRO A 120 -7.44 4.40 -15.96
C PRO A 120 -7.23 4.04 -14.48
N GLU A 121 -7.63 4.95 -13.59
CA GLU A 121 -7.27 5.01 -12.15
C GLU A 121 -7.65 3.74 -11.35
N TRP A 122 -8.57 2.92 -11.85
CA TRP A 122 -9.03 1.70 -11.19
C TRP A 122 -8.08 0.49 -11.33
N LEU A 123 -7.09 0.54 -12.23
CA LEU A 123 -6.23 -0.59 -12.58
C LEU A 123 -4.98 -0.71 -11.69
N SER A 124 -4.63 0.35 -10.95
CA SER A 124 -3.43 0.37 -10.09
C SER A 124 -3.67 -0.16 -8.67
N HIS A 125 -4.93 -0.43 -8.28
CA HIS A 125 -5.32 -0.73 -6.90
C HIS A 125 -6.30 -1.92 -6.78
N VAL A 126 -6.19 -2.90 -7.68
CA VAL A 126 -7.04 -4.10 -7.68
C VAL A 126 -6.59 -5.09 -6.59
N ASN A 127 -6.85 -4.74 -5.33
CA ASN A 127 -6.71 -5.65 -4.20
C ASN A 127 -7.73 -6.78 -4.34
N SER A 128 -7.32 -8.04 -4.13
CA SER A 128 -8.20 -9.22 -4.26
C SER A 128 -9.45 -9.15 -3.38
N ASN A 129 -9.41 -8.44 -2.24
CA ASN A 129 -10.58 -8.22 -1.40
C ASN A 129 -11.50 -7.11 -1.96
N VAL A 130 -10.93 -6.05 -2.55
CA VAL A 130 -11.69 -4.98 -3.22
C VAL A 130 -12.33 -5.50 -4.51
N LEU A 131 -11.65 -6.37 -5.26
CA LEU A 131 -12.18 -7.02 -6.46
C LEU A 131 -13.37 -7.92 -6.12
N LYS A 132 -13.28 -8.71 -5.03
CA LYS A 132 -14.38 -9.56 -4.54
C LYS A 132 -15.61 -8.76 -4.16
N VAL A 133 -15.43 -7.66 -3.41
CA VAL A 133 -16.54 -6.77 -3.00
C VAL A 133 -17.15 -6.07 -4.22
N LYS A 134 -16.34 -5.49 -5.11
CA LYS A 134 -16.82 -4.83 -6.33
C LYS A 134 -17.58 -5.78 -7.26
N LEU A 135 -17.13 -7.04 -7.37
CA LEU A 135 -17.79 -8.05 -8.20
C LEU A 135 -19.12 -8.48 -7.58
N ALA A 136 -19.17 -8.67 -6.26
CA ALA A 136 -20.42 -8.96 -5.56
C ALA A 136 -21.44 -7.83 -5.69
N THR A 137 -21.03 -6.57 -5.52
CA THR A 137 -21.92 -5.41 -5.71
C THR A 137 -22.41 -5.27 -7.16
N ALA A 138 -21.56 -5.56 -8.16
CA ALA A 138 -21.95 -5.55 -9.57
C ALA A 138 -22.98 -6.64 -9.91
N ILE A 139 -22.81 -7.86 -9.38
CA ILE A 139 -23.77 -8.96 -9.59
C ILE A 139 -25.12 -8.65 -8.95
N VAL A 140 -25.12 -8.10 -7.72
CA VAL A 140 -26.34 -7.66 -7.05
C VAL A 140 -27.04 -6.58 -7.88
N GLY A 141 -26.29 -5.58 -8.37
CA GLY A 141 -26.84 -4.50 -9.21
C GLY A 141 -27.49 -5.02 -10.51
N ILE A 142 -26.82 -5.91 -11.25
CA ILE A 142 -27.38 -6.54 -12.46
C ILE A 142 -28.68 -7.27 -12.14
N SER A 143 -28.68 -8.07 -11.07
CA SER A 143 -29.85 -8.82 -10.65
C SER A 143 -31.01 -7.91 -10.22
N SER A 144 -30.74 -6.74 -9.62
CA SER A 144 -31.76 -5.74 -9.28
C SER A 144 -32.43 -5.15 -10.51
N VAL A 145 -31.66 -4.79 -11.55
CA VAL A 145 -32.21 -4.20 -12.78
C VAL A 145 -33.08 -5.23 -13.53
N HIS A 146 -32.64 -6.49 -13.58
CA HIS A 146 -33.41 -7.55 -14.20
C HIS A 146 -34.73 -7.84 -13.47
N LEU A 147 -34.72 -7.79 -12.12
CA LEU A 147 -35.93 -7.91 -11.32
C LEU A 147 -36.88 -6.72 -11.53
N LEU A 148 -36.34 -5.52 -11.66
CA LEU A 148 -37.11 -4.32 -11.98
C LEU A 148 -37.76 -4.41 -13.37
N GLN A 149 -37.07 -4.96 -14.37
CA GLN A 149 -37.65 -5.24 -15.69
C GLN A 149 -38.86 -6.17 -15.61
N MET A 150 -38.71 -7.30 -14.91
CA MET A 150 -39.79 -8.27 -14.71
C MET A 150 -40.98 -7.66 -13.95
N PHE A 151 -40.72 -6.71 -13.05
CA PHE A 151 -41.76 -6.01 -12.29
C PHE A 151 -42.44 -4.90 -13.10
N VAL A 152 -41.71 -4.15 -13.91
CA VAL A 152 -42.29 -3.14 -14.79
C VAL A 152 -43.15 -3.79 -15.87
N ASP A 153 -42.78 -4.99 -16.33
CA ASP A 153 -43.55 -5.79 -17.28
C ASP A 153 -44.40 -6.89 -16.59
N VAL A 154 -44.95 -6.59 -15.41
CA VAL A 154 -45.71 -7.54 -14.57
C VAL A 154 -46.94 -8.13 -15.27
N HIS A 155 -47.48 -7.44 -16.26
CA HIS A 155 -48.64 -7.91 -17.02
C HIS A 155 -48.30 -9.00 -18.03
N HIS A 156 -47.05 -9.09 -18.49
CA HIS A 156 -46.58 -10.14 -19.42
C HIS A 156 -45.65 -11.16 -18.75
N THR A 157 -45.12 -10.85 -17.57
CA THR A 157 -44.23 -11.75 -16.81
C THR A 157 -45.04 -12.69 -15.91
N PRO A 158 -44.96 -14.02 -16.07
CA PRO A 158 -45.69 -14.95 -15.23
C PRO A 158 -45.21 -14.87 -13.77
N ARG A 159 -46.15 -14.99 -12.82
CA ARG A 159 -45.88 -14.86 -11.37
C ARG A 159 -44.77 -15.79 -10.87
N HIS A 160 -44.65 -16.98 -11.46
CA HIS A 160 -43.62 -17.95 -11.12
C HIS A 160 -42.20 -17.40 -11.37
N ASP A 161 -41.99 -16.73 -12.51
CA ASP A 161 -40.69 -16.21 -12.90
C ASP A 161 -40.32 -14.99 -12.05
N LEU A 162 -41.32 -14.17 -11.68
CA LEU A 162 -41.14 -13.06 -10.75
C LEU A 162 -40.76 -13.53 -9.33
N LEU A 163 -41.36 -14.62 -8.85
CA LEU A 163 -41.04 -15.22 -7.56
C LEU A 163 -39.61 -15.78 -7.55
N TRP A 164 -39.23 -16.58 -8.56
CA TRP A 164 -37.87 -17.12 -8.63
C TRP A 164 -36.81 -16.05 -8.84
N GLY A 165 -37.11 -15.02 -9.65
CA GLY A 165 -36.25 -13.86 -9.81
C GLY A 165 -36.00 -13.15 -8.47
N THR A 166 -37.05 -12.98 -7.66
CA THR A 166 -36.93 -12.39 -6.31
C THR A 166 -36.09 -13.27 -5.37
N VAL A 167 -36.31 -14.59 -5.39
CA VAL A 167 -35.55 -15.55 -4.55
C VAL A 167 -34.06 -15.54 -4.90
N ILE A 168 -33.73 -15.59 -6.19
CA ILE A 168 -32.34 -15.54 -6.67
C ILE A 168 -31.68 -14.20 -6.27
N HIS A 169 -32.42 -13.08 -6.41
CA HIS A 169 -31.90 -11.78 -6.03
C HIS A 169 -31.58 -11.69 -4.52
N MET A 170 -32.48 -12.21 -3.67
CA MET A 170 -32.24 -12.28 -2.23
C MET A 170 -31.03 -13.16 -1.89
N ALA A 171 -30.78 -14.24 -2.63
CA ALA A 171 -29.60 -15.08 -2.45
C ALA A 171 -28.29 -14.33 -2.80
N PHE A 172 -28.29 -13.50 -3.85
CA PHE A 172 -27.15 -12.64 -4.17
C PHE A 172 -26.90 -11.57 -3.11
N ILE A 173 -27.95 -10.90 -2.62
CA ILE A 173 -27.83 -9.92 -1.53
C ILE A 173 -27.26 -10.59 -0.28
N ALA A 174 -27.77 -11.75 0.10
CA ALA A 174 -27.28 -12.50 1.26
C ALA A 174 -25.80 -12.90 1.08
N SER A 175 -25.42 -13.38 -0.10
CA SER A 175 -24.03 -13.75 -0.41
C SER A 175 -23.09 -12.54 -0.37
N ALA A 176 -23.51 -11.40 -0.91
CA ALA A 176 -22.75 -10.15 -0.86
C ALA A 176 -22.63 -9.61 0.57
N ALA A 177 -23.68 -9.71 1.39
CA ALA A 177 -23.67 -9.31 2.79
C ALA A 177 -22.75 -10.19 3.65
N ILE A 178 -22.75 -11.51 3.42
CA ILE A 178 -21.81 -12.45 4.08
C ILE A 178 -20.37 -12.08 3.69
N LEU A 179 -20.13 -11.82 2.40
CA LEU A 179 -18.80 -11.44 1.91
C LEU A 179 -18.35 -10.08 2.51
N ALA A 180 -19.25 -9.11 2.61
CA ALA A 180 -19.00 -7.81 3.26
C ALA A 180 -18.72 -7.98 4.77
N TYR A 181 -19.48 -8.82 5.45
CA TYR A 181 -19.28 -9.14 6.87
C TYR A 181 -17.92 -9.82 7.11
N MET A 182 -17.57 -10.80 6.26
CA MET A 182 -16.27 -11.48 6.31
C MET A 182 -15.10 -10.57 5.94
N SER A 183 -15.33 -9.51 5.16
CA SER A 183 -14.30 -8.54 4.78
C SER A 183 -14.13 -7.38 5.78
N GLY A 184 -14.93 -7.34 6.85
CA GLY A 184 -14.81 -6.38 7.95
C GLY A 184 -15.32 -4.97 7.61
N PRO A 185 -15.68 -4.15 8.62
CA PRO A 185 -16.34 -2.86 8.38
C PRO A 185 -15.37 -1.86 7.73
N MET A 186 -15.68 -1.49 6.49
CA MET A 186 -15.15 -0.27 5.87
C MET A 186 -15.96 0.94 6.38
N ALA A 187 -15.24 1.90 6.95
CA ALA A 187 -15.63 3.26 7.35
C ALA A 187 -16.37 3.47 8.69
N ALA A 188 -16.00 4.60 9.31
CA ALA A 188 -16.54 5.26 10.50
C ALA A 188 -16.07 4.76 11.89
N HIS A 189 -14.89 5.22 12.32
CA HIS A 189 -14.71 5.66 13.71
C HIS A 189 -13.98 7.01 13.73
N GLU A 190 -14.78 8.06 13.59
CA GLU A 190 -14.49 9.33 14.24
C GLU A 190 -14.60 9.16 15.77
N HIS A 191 -13.75 9.93 16.45
CA HIS A 191 -13.87 10.40 17.81
C HIS A 191 -13.26 9.61 18.98
N ARG A 192 -12.44 10.41 19.67
CA ARG A 192 -12.36 10.66 21.11
C ARG A 192 -11.32 9.87 21.88
N GLY A 193 -10.45 10.68 22.50
CA GLY A 193 -9.40 10.22 23.37
C GLY A 193 -9.94 9.43 24.56
N ASN A 194 -9.08 8.55 25.03
CA ASN A 194 -8.84 8.45 26.45
C ASN A 194 -7.47 7.82 26.66
N ALA A 195 -6.71 8.44 27.54
CA ALA A 195 -5.58 7.81 28.19
C ALA A 195 -6.01 6.45 28.73
N ALA A 196 -5.17 5.43 28.56
CA ALA A 196 -5.39 4.14 29.18
C ALA A 196 -4.19 3.68 30.01
N PRO A 197 -4.45 2.98 31.12
CA PRO A 197 -3.53 2.82 32.23
C PRO A 197 -2.90 1.42 32.24
N GLY A 198 -1.75 1.33 32.91
CA GLY A 198 -1.31 0.11 33.62
C GLY A 198 -0.90 -1.09 32.76
N THR A 199 0.39 -1.19 32.49
CA THR A 199 1.05 -2.50 32.29
C THR A 199 2.13 -2.65 33.36
N GLN A 200 2.00 -3.69 34.18
CA GLN A 200 2.91 -3.98 35.29
C GLN A 200 4.33 -4.32 34.78
N PRO A 201 5.39 -3.98 35.52
CA PRO A 201 6.76 -4.29 35.13
C PRO A 201 7.07 -5.77 35.38
N VAL A 202 7.63 -6.42 34.36
CA VAL A 202 8.34 -7.70 34.52
C VAL A 202 9.62 -7.41 35.31
N VAL A 203 9.72 -7.93 36.53
CA VAL A 203 10.92 -7.85 37.36
C VAL A 203 11.91 -8.92 36.89
N LEU A 204 12.98 -8.48 36.23
CA LEU A 204 14.18 -9.31 36.00
C LEU A 204 15.07 -9.27 37.25
N PRO A 205 15.73 -10.38 37.63
CA PRO A 205 16.58 -10.44 38.81
C PRO A 205 17.72 -9.41 38.72
N ARG A 206 17.78 -8.54 39.72
CA ARG A 206 18.83 -7.52 39.89
C ARG A 206 20.13 -8.19 40.29
N GLN A 207 21.01 -8.45 39.33
CA GLN A 207 22.42 -8.71 39.63
C GLN A 207 23.09 -7.36 39.89
N ARG A 208 23.36 -7.09 41.17
CA ARG A 208 23.95 -5.86 41.67
C ARG A 208 25.45 -6.09 41.78
N ASP A 209 26.20 -5.68 40.77
CA ASP A 209 27.61 -5.33 40.95
C ASP A 209 27.79 -3.90 40.47
N GLY A 210 28.23 -3.06 41.40
CA GLY A 210 28.42 -1.64 41.16
C GLY A 210 29.76 -1.36 40.52
N THR A 211 29.74 -0.49 39.50
CA THR A 211 30.86 0.35 39.11
C THR A 211 30.30 1.56 38.35
N ALA A 212 30.68 2.76 38.80
CA ALA A 212 30.71 4.07 38.12
C ALA A 212 29.63 4.39 37.06
N GLU A 213 28.89 5.47 37.29
CA GLU A 213 28.09 6.18 36.28
C GLU A 213 29.03 6.67 35.16
N GLU A 214 29.18 5.88 34.10
CA GLU A 214 29.78 6.34 32.85
C GLU A 214 28.89 7.43 32.24
N PRO A 215 29.46 8.55 31.75
CA PRO A 215 28.67 9.57 31.06
C PRO A 215 27.94 8.93 29.88
N PRO A 216 26.68 9.35 29.59
CA PRO A 216 25.91 8.79 28.48
C PRO A 216 26.77 8.88 27.22
N SER A 217 26.86 7.77 26.49
CA SER A 217 27.70 7.74 25.28
C SER A 217 27.29 8.90 24.36
N ALA A 218 28.22 9.51 23.62
CA ALA A 218 27.89 10.63 22.73
C ALA A 218 26.76 10.30 21.72
N ALA A 219 26.51 9.02 21.46
CA ALA A 219 25.36 8.55 20.71
C ALA A 219 24.03 8.70 21.46
N GLU A 220 23.98 8.38 22.75
CA GLU A 220 22.79 8.53 23.59
C GLU A 220 22.39 9.99 23.78
N GLU A 221 23.37 10.89 23.93
CA GLU A 221 23.10 12.33 23.97
C GLU A 221 22.43 12.81 22.66
N ARG A 222 22.96 12.39 21.50
CA ARG A 222 22.36 12.69 20.19
C ARG A 222 20.96 12.12 20.04
N ILE A 223 20.72 10.88 20.49
CA ILE A 223 19.39 10.25 20.46
C ILE A 223 18.41 11.03 21.33
N GLY A 224 18.83 11.45 22.53
CA GLY A 224 18.01 12.26 23.44
C GLY A 224 17.66 13.64 22.86
N ALA A 225 18.62 14.26 22.16
CA ALA A 225 18.42 15.56 21.51
C ALA A 225 17.60 15.52 20.21
N ALA A 226 17.42 14.33 19.60
CA ALA A 226 16.81 14.21 18.29
C ALA A 226 15.28 14.37 18.26
N GLY A 227 14.61 14.32 19.42
CA GLY A 227 13.16 14.53 19.51
C GLY A 227 12.32 13.35 19.02
N PHE A 228 12.86 12.12 19.03
CA PHE A 228 12.07 10.94 18.65
C PHE A 228 10.89 10.70 19.61
N PRO A 229 9.69 10.34 19.10
CA PRO A 229 8.52 10.12 19.95
C PRO A 229 8.67 8.87 20.85
N THR A 230 9.40 7.86 20.37
CA THR A 230 9.74 6.66 21.12
C THR A 230 11.00 6.06 20.53
N ARG A 231 11.91 5.53 21.36
CA ARG A 231 13.09 4.81 20.85
C ARG A 231 12.65 3.52 20.15
N LYS A 232 12.94 3.42 18.85
CA LYS A 232 12.76 2.21 18.05
C LYS A 232 14.10 1.82 17.45
N VAL A 233 14.39 0.53 17.41
CA VAL A 233 15.60 -0.01 16.75
C VAL A 233 15.19 -0.93 15.61
N LEU A 234 16.10 -1.11 14.65
CA LEU A 234 15.80 -1.86 13.43
C LEU A 234 15.53 -3.34 13.75
N GLU A 235 16.18 -3.88 14.78
CA GLU A 235 16.03 -5.25 15.28
C GLU A 235 14.66 -5.53 15.91
N MET A 236 13.93 -4.48 16.31
CA MET A 236 12.55 -4.60 16.82
C MET A 236 11.52 -4.61 15.70
N PHE A 237 11.94 -4.45 14.45
CA PHE A 237 11.07 -4.46 13.30
C PHE A 237 10.94 -5.90 12.78
N ASP A 238 9.71 -6.41 12.72
CA ASP A 238 9.44 -7.76 12.23
C ASP A 238 9.34 -7.74 10.70
N ASP A 239 10.46 -8.10 10.06
CA ASP A 239 10.61 -8.19 8.61
C ASP A 239 9.86 -9.36 7.98
N SER A 240 9.36 -10.33 8.77
CA SER A 240 8.80 -11.59 8.25
C SER A 240 7.58 -11.42 7.34
N GLN A 241 6.96 -10.24 7.37
CA GLN A 241 5.70 -9.93 6.71
C GLN A 241 5.84 -8.78 5.71
N LEU A 242 7.05 -8.23 5.57
CA LEU A 242 7.37 -7.24 4.57
C LEU A 242 7.43 -7.91 3.20
N ARG A 243 6.50 -7.55 2.30
CA ARG A 243 6.59 -7.98 0.89
C ARG A 243 7.62 -7.14 0.13
N SER A 244 7.80 -5.90 0.57
CA SER A 244 8.74 -4.90 0.06
C SER A 244 9.01 -3.87 1.17
N PRO A 245 10.23 -3.32 1.31
CA PRO A 245 11.44 -3.54 0.50
C PRO A 245 12.18 -4.85 0.81
N ASP A 246 13.10 -5.23 -0.07
CA ASP A 246 14.03 -6.35 0.14
C ASP A 246 14.84 -6.17 1.45
N PRO A 247 14.97 -7.19 2.31
CA PRO A 247 15.70 -7.08 3.58
C PRO A 247 17.13 -6.53 3.45
N GLN A 248 17.83 -6.77 2.34
CA GLN A 248 19.18 -6.24 2.14
C GLN A 248 19.20 -4.70 2.03
N THR A 249 18.11 -4.12 1.54
CA THR A 249 17.92 -2.66 1.47
C THR A 249 17.86 -2.06 2.88
N LEU A 250 17.10 -2.66 3.80
CA LEU A 250 17.04 -2.21 5.19
C LEU A 250 18.39 -2.36 5.91
N VAL A 251 19.09 -3.47 5.67
CA VAL A 251 20.46 -3.67 6.21
C VAL A 251 21.43 -2.61 5.68
N ARG A 252 21.37 -2.29 4.38
CA ARG A 252 22.19 -1.23 3.77
C ARG A 252 21.89 0.13 4.39
N LEU A 253 20.61 0.50 4.49
CA LEU A 253 20.19 1.76 5.10
C LEU A 253 20.55 1.85 6.59
N GLY A 254 20.53 0.72 7.29
CA GLY A 254 20.94 0.62 8.70
C GLY A 254 22.41 0.97 8.97
N LYS A 255 23.25 1.06 7.93
CA LYS A 255 24.62 1.59 8.01
C LYS A 255 24.69 3.12 8.06
N ALA A 256 23.59 3.80 7.71
CA ALA A 256 23.48 5.26 7.65
C ALA A 256 24.44 5.97 6.67
N ASP A 257 25.12 5.24 5.77
CA ASP A 257 26.05 5.80 4.77
C ASP A 257 25.39 6.83 3.84
N PHE A 258 24.07 6.75 3.64
CA PHE A 258 23.31 7.70 2.84
C PHE A 258 23.38 9.13 3.40
N VAL A 259 23.56 9.29 4.72
CA VAL A 259 23.71 10.60 5.36
C VAL A 259 24.99 11.30 4.91
N GLY A 260 26.10 10.57 4.85
CA GLY A 260 27.38 11.10 4.35
C GLY A 260 27.35 11.43 2.86
N ARG A 261 26.55 10.70 2.08
CA ARG A 261 26.35 10.93 0.64
C ARG A 261 25.28 11.99 0.35
N LYS A 262 24.64 12.53 1.39
CA LYS A 262 23.51 13.47 1.27
C LYS A 262 22.33 12.90 0.47
N GLY A 263 22.18 11.58 0.51
CA GLY A 263 21.02 10.89 -0.07
C GLY A 263 19.81 11.03 0.83
N ASN A 264 18.62 11.00 0.24
CA ASN A 264 17.36 11.01 0.97
C ASN A 264 16.81 9.58 1.11
N VAL A 265 15.90 9.36 2.05
CA VAL A 265 15.13 8.12 2.15
C VAL A 265 13.67 8.50 2.26
N VAL A 266 12.82 7.87 1.45
CA VAL A 266 11.38 8.17 1.48
C VAL A 266 10.61 6.87 1.70
N PHE A 267 9.90 6.81 2.81
CA PHE A 267 9.02 5.69 3.15
C PHE A 267 7.58 6.01 2.75
N LEU A 268 7.05 5.23 1.81
CA LEU A 268 5.69 5.32 1.31
C LEU A 268 4.90 4.06 1.72
N GLY A 269 3.60 4.17 1.94
CA GLY A 269 2.75 3.00 2.18
C GLY A 269 1.60 3.29 3.14
N ALA A 270 0.69 2.33 3.28
CA ALA A 270 -0.53 2.50 4.07
C ALA A 270 -0.25 2.82 5.56
N PRO A 271 -1.19 3.45 6.29
CA PRO A 271 -1.05 3.63 7.73
C PRO A 271 -0.79 2.31 8.46
N GLY A 272 0.06 2.33 9.48
CA GLY A 272 0.37 1.15 10.29
C GLY A 272 1.38 0.16 9.70
N THR A 273 1.94 0.41 8.50
CA THR A 273 2.97 -0.45 7.88
C THR A 273 4.37 -0.32 8.49
N GLY A 274 4.56 0.57 9.48
CA GLY A 274 5.83 0.75 10.17
C GLY A 274 6.77 1.83 9.61
N LYS A 275 6.31 2.70 8.69
CA LYS A 275 7.10 3.84 8.16
C LYS A 275 7.80 4.66 9.23
N THR A 276 7.05 5.16 10.22
CA THR A 276 7.60 5.93 11.35
C THR A 276 8.59 5.11 12.19
N HIS A 277 8.32 3.81 12.37
CA HIS A 277 9.26 2.93 13.09
C HIS A 277 10.59 2.85 12.37
N LEU A 278 10.57 2.61 11.05
CA LEU A 278 11.78 2.54 10.24
C LEU A 278 12.51 3.88 10.18
N ALA A 279 11.78 4.99 10.03
CA ALA A 279 12.36 6.33 10.06
C ALA A 279 13.09 6.59 11.38
N VAL A 280 12.45 6.31 12.52
CA VAL A 280 13.06 6.46 13.84
C VAL A 280 14.24 5.50 14.03
N ALA A 281 14.11 4.24 13.61
CA ALA A 281 15.17 3.25 13.72
C ALA A 281 16.42 3.66 12.93
N LEU A 282 16.25 4.15 11.69
CA LEU A 282 17.35 4.71 10.90
C LEU A 282 17.92 5.99 11.52
N GLY A 283 17.07 6.83 12.10
CA GLY A 283 17.51 8.01 12.87
C GLY A 283 18.41 7.63 14.06
N VAL A 284 18.01 6.60 14.82
CA VAL A 284 18.82 6.05 15.92
C VAL A 284 20.15 5.51 15.41
N ARG A 285 20.15 4.74 14.31
CA ARG A 285 21.39 4.26 13.68
C ARG A 285 22.29 5.41 13.21
N ALA A 286 21.72 6.48 12.65
CA ALA A 286 22.47 7.67 12.26
C ALA A 286 23.09 8.38 13.48
N CYS A 287 22.37 8.49 14.60
CA CYS A 287 22.92 9.03 15.86
C CYS A 287 24.10 8.20 16.39
N GLN A 288 23.98 6.88 16.32
CA GLN A 288 25.04 5.94 16.68
C GLN A 288 26.26 6.07 15.76
N ALA A 289 26.03 6.33 14.46
CA ALA A 289 27.08 6.58 13.46
C ALA A 289 27.72 7.98 13.57
N GLY A 290 27.32 8.82 14.53
CA GLY A 290 27.93 10.14 14.75
C GLY A 290 27.10 11.34 14.28
N HIS A 291 25.97 11.12 13.61
CA HIS A 291 25.19 12.20 13.01
C HIS A 291 24.18 12.81 13.97
N ARG A 292 24.07 14.14 13.98
CA ARG A 292 22.96 14.84 14.65
C ARG A 292 21.70 14.68 13.81
N VAL A 293 20.59 14.36 14.48
CA VAL A 293 19.29 14.14 13.84
C VAL A 293 18.26 15.03 14.50
N LEU A 294 17.26 15.50 13.76
CA LEU A 294 16.02 16.02 14.34
C LEU A 294 14.83 15.33 13.71
N PHE A 295 13.86 14.98 14.54
CA PHE A 295 12.59 14.42 14.14
C PHE A 295 11.46 15.42 14.43
N ALA A 296 10.57 15.59 13.48
CA ALA A 296 9.25 16.17 13.70
C ALA A 296 8.29 15.71 12.60
N THR A 297 6.99 15.82 12.87
CA THR A 297 5.96 15.64 11.84
C THR A 297 6.01 16.78 10.82
N ALA A 298 5.46 16.56 9.63
CA ALA A 298 5.34 17.59 8.59
C ALA A 298 4.58 18.83 9.09
N ALA A 299 3.55 18.62 9.92
CA ALA A 299 2.78 19.68 10.54
C ALA A 299 3.62 20.50 11.54
N GLU A 300 4.41 19.85 12.39
CA GLU A 300 5.31 20.54 13.33
C GLU A 300 6.43 21.31 12.62
N TRP A 301 6.99 20.74 11.55
CA TRP A 301 7.95 21.45 10.70
C TRP A 301 7.32 22.69 10.07
N ALA A 302 6.12 22.55 9.50
CA ALA A 302 5.37 23.67 8.94
C ALA A 302 5.08 24.75 9.98
N ALA A 303 4.63 24.37 11.19
CA ALA A 303 4.36 25.30 12.28
C ALA A 303 5.62 26.06 12.71
N ARG A 304 6.73 25.33 12.93
CA ARG A 304 8.03 25.92 13.31
C ARG A 304 8.55 26.91 12.28
N LEU A 305 8.44 26.57 10.99
CA LEU A 305 8.85 27.45 9.90
C LEU A 305 7.90 28.65 9.74
N GLY A 306 6.59 28.45 9.95
CA GLY A 306 5.57 29.49 9.97
C GLY A 306 5.84 30.53 11.05
N GLU A 307 6.06 30.08 12.29
CA GLU A 307 6.43 30.95 13.41
C GLU A 307 7.75 31.69 13.14
N ALA A 308 8.75 31.02 12.57
CA ALA A 308 10.02 31.64 12.22
C ALA A 308 9.84 32.72 11.14
N LYS A 309 8.96 32.49 10.15
CA LYS A 309 8.63 33.47 9.11
C LYS A 309 7.87 34.66 9.69
N ALA A 310 6.85 34.42 10.50
CA ALA A 310 6.08 35.48 11.17
C ALA A 310 6.97 36.38 12.04
N ALA A 311 7.99 35.80 12.69
CA ALA A 311 8.98 36.53 13.48
C ALA A 311 10.16 37.08 12.66
N GLY A 312 10.12 37.03 11.32
CA GLY A 312 11.18 37.57 10.44
C GLY A 312 12.53 36.86 10.54
N ARG A 313 12.57 35.64 11.09
CA ARG A 313 13.80 34.87 11.38
C ARG A 313 13.91 33.56 10.59
N LEU A 314 13.09 33.35 9.56
CA LEU A 314 13.05 32.13 8.75
C LEU A 314 14.43 31.72 8.22
N THR A 315 15.19 32.66 7.65
CA THR A 315 16.54 32.39 7.12
C THR A 315 17.49 31.86 8.19
N LYS A 316 17.41 32.40 9.41
CA LYS A 316 18.22 31.96 10.56
C LYS A 316 17.79 30.58 11.04
N GLU A 317 16.49 30.32 11.05
CA GLU A 317 15.96 29.00 11.43
C GLU A 317 16.40 27.93 10.44
N LEU A 318 16.25 28.18 9.14
CA LEU A 318 16.71 27.28 8.09
C LEU A 318 18.24 27.04 8.16
N ALA A 319 19.04 28.07 8.46
CA ALA A 319 20.48 27.92 8.67
C ALA A 319 20.82 27.03 9.88
N ARG A 320 20.05 27.15 10.96
CA ARG A 320 20.17 26.27 12.13
C ARG A 320 19.81 24.81 11.78
N LEU A 321 18.81 24.60 10.94
CA LEU A 321 18.42 23.26 10.48
C LEU A 321 19.46 22.63 9.55
N ASP A 322 20.23 23.42 8.80
CA ASP A 322 21.35 22.93 7.98
C ASP A 322 22.47 22.31 8.82
N GLU A 323 22.60 22.68 10.10
CA GLU A 323 23.60 22.10 11.01
C GLU A 323 23.34 20.63 11.32
N TYR A 324 22.12 20.14 11.09
CA TYR A 324 21.75 18.74 11.30
C TYR A 324 21.92 17.98 9.98
N PRO A 325 22.87 17.02 9.89
CA PRO A 325 23.07 16.22 8.69
C PRO A 325 21.83 15.46 8.24
N LEU A 326 20.92 15.12 9.17
CA LEU A 326 19.69 14.41 8.89
C LEU A 326 18.51 15.08 9.60
N LEU A 327 17.44 15.35 8.84
CA LEU A 327 16.13 15.65 9.41
C LEU A 327 15.14 14.55 9.02
N ILE A 328 14.22 14.25 9.92
CA ILE A 328 13.11 13.33 9.68
C ILE A 328 11.82 14.14 9.64
N VAL A 329 11.11 14.03 8.52
CA VAL A 329 9.80 14.64 8.27
C VAL A 329 8.77 13.51 8.26
N ASP A 330 8.10 13.31 9.38
CA ASP A 330 7.12 12.22 9.54
C ASP A 330 5.71 12.66 9.12
N GLU A 331 4.87 11.72 8.71
CA GLU A 331 3.44 11.91 8.45
C GLU A 331 3.08 12.96 7.38
N LEU A 332 3.92 13.10 6.35
CA LEU A 332 3.62 13.99 5.23
C LEU A 332 2.45 13.43 4.41
N GLY A 333 1.31 14.12 4.40
CA GLY A 333 0.12 13.74 3.63
C GLY A 333 -1.08 13.27 4.43
N TYR A 334 -0.98 13.16 5.75
CA TYR A 334 -2.14 12.85 6.59
C TYR A 334 -3.15 14.00 6.66
N VAL A 335 -2.65 15.24 6.73
CA VAL A 335 -3.44 16.48 6.69
C VAL A 335 -2.92 17.35 5.56
N PRO A 336 -3.79 17.89 4.68
CA PRO A 336 -3.37 18.88 3.68
C PRO A 336 -2.73 20.10 4.35
N LEU A 337 -1.64 20.60 3.78
CA LEU A 337 -0.98 21.79 4.29
C LEU A 337 -1.76 23.02 3.83
N GLU A 338 -2.11 23.92 4.75
CA GLU A 338 -2.87 25.13 4.44
C GLU A 338 -2.00 26.40 4.47
N GLY A 339 -2.46 27.44 3.78
CA GLY A 339 -1.81 28.75 3.74
C GLY A 339 -0.39 28.68 3.17
N GLU A 340 0.59 29.15 3.94
CA GLU A 340 2.00 29.22 3.51
C GLU A 340 2.81 27.96 3.82
N ALA A 341 2.25 27.00 4.56
CA ALA A 341 2.92 25.78 4.98
C ALA A 341 3.52 24.95 3.83
N PRO A 342 2.83 24.75 2.68
CA PRO A 342 3.40 24.05 1.53
C PRO A 342 4.69 24.70 1.03
N HIS A 343 4.69 26.03 0.90
CA HIS A 343 5.82 26.79 0.40
C HIS A 343 7.01 26.75 1.38
N LEU A 344 6.74 26.79 2.69
CA LEU A 344 7.78 26.68 3.72
C LEU A 344 8.45 25.31 3.72
N LEU A 345 7.67 24.22 3.62
CA LEU A 345 8.22 22.88 3.49
C LEU A 345 9.00 22.72 2.17
N PHE A 346 8.50 23.28 1.07
CA PHE A 346 9.24 23.31 -0.19
C PHE A 346 10.59 24.05 -0.07
N GLN A 347 10.64 25.18 0.66
CA GLN A 347 11.90 25.89 0.93
C GLN A 347 12.87 25.03 1.74
N LEU A 348 12.38 24.29 2.74
CA LEU A 348 13.21 23.35 3.51
C LEU A 348 13.79 22.24 2.61
N VAL A 349 12.96 21.60 1.80
CA VAL A 349 13.39 20.55 0.86
C VAL A 349 14.42 21.10 -0.13
N SER A 350 14.12 22.25 -0.74
CA SER A 350 15.00 22.88 -1.73
C SER A 350 16.34 23.29 -1.15
N ARG A 351 16.36 23.77 0.11
CA ARG A 351 17.59 24.17 0.78
C ARG A 351 18.48 22.98 1.15
N ARG A 352 17.88 21.81 1.38
CA ARG A 352 18.62 20.60 1.74
C ARG A 352 19.06 19.76 0.56
N TYR A 353 18.44 19.95 -0.61
CA TYR A 353 18.83 19.34 -1.87
C TYR A 353 20.35 19.42 -2.10
N GLU A 354 21.00 18.26 -2.31
CA GLU A 354 22.46 18.09 -2.48
C GLU A 354 23.35 18.64 -1.34
N ARG A 355 22.75 19.00 -0.21
CA ARG A 355 23.44 19.61 0.95
C ARG A 355 23.37 18.74 2.19
N ALA A 356 22.21 18.19 2.51
CA ALA A 356 22.02 17.34 3.68
C ALA A 356 20.79 16.43 3.52
N SER A 357 20.77 15.31 4.25
CA SER A 357 19.78 14.26 4.04
C SER A 357 18.43 14.55 4.69
N LEU A 358 17.39 14.00 4.09
CA LEU A 358 16.03 13.92 4.60
C LEU A 358 15.57 12.46 4.66
N ILE A 359 14.96 12.06 5.77
CA ILE A 359 14.03 10.92 5.80
C ILE A 359 12.62 11.49 5.77
N VAL A 360 11.78 11.04 4.84
CA VAL A 360 10.37 11.45 4.78
C VAL A 360 9.48 10.22 4.89
N THR A 361 8.43 10.29 5.70
CA THR A 361 7.36 9.28 5.67
C THR A 361 6.09 9.89 5.11
N SER A 362 5.41 9.14 4.26
CA SER A 362 4.13 9.54 3.69
C SER A 362 3.20 8.34 3.52
N ASP A 363 1.92 8.56 3.74
CA ASP A 363 0.87 7.61 3.41
C ASP A 363 0.42 7.70 1.95
N ARG A 364 0.85 8.76 1.23
CA ARG A 364 0.52 9.00 -0.18
C ARG A 364 1.73 8.79 -1.09
N PRO A 365 1.54 8.19 -2.28
CA PRO A 365 2.60 8.15 -3.28
C PRO A 365 2.89 9.57 -3.81
N PHE A 366 4.08 9.79 -4.37
CA PHE A 366 4.48 11.10 -4.91
C PHE A 366 3.49 11.69 -5.91
N ALA A 367 2.81 10.86 -6.70
CA ALA A 367 1.81 11.29 -7.66
C ALA A 367 0.62 12.04 -7.03
N ARG A 368 0.38 11.85 -5.74
CA ARG A 368 -0.72 12.49 -4.97
C ARG A 368 -0.23 13.55 -3.99
N TRP A 369 1.00 14.03 -4.15
CA TRP A 369 1.55 15.08 -3.30
C TRP A 369 1.01 16.47 -3.66
N ASP A 370 0.41 16.64 -4.83
CA ASP A 370 -0.39 17.83 -5.18
C ASP A 370 -1.53 18.06 -4.17
N GLU A 371 -2.19 16.99 -3.70
CA GLU A 371 -3.22 17.08 -2.65
C GLU A 371 -2.66 17.51 -1.29
N VAL A 372 -1.36 17.28 -1.03
CA VAL A 372 -0.70 17.63 0.24
C VAL A 372 -0.22 19.07 0.22
N PHE A 373 0.35 19.51 -0.91
CA PHE A 373 0.89 20.86 -1.07
C PHE A 373 -0.14 21.87 -1.59
N GLY A 374 -1.30 21.41 -2.09
CA GLY A 374 -2.37 22.27 -2.64
C GLY A 374 -2.05 22.90 -4.00
N ASP A 375 -0.80 22.80 -4.46
CA ASP A 375 -0.31 23.32 -5.74
C ASP A 375 0.56 22.25 -6.41
N ALA A 376 0.12 21.78 -7.58
CA ALA A 376 0.80 20.74 -8.35
C ALA A 376 2.21 21.15 -8.79
N ALA A 377 2.47 22.44 -9.05
CA ALA A 377 3.79 22.94 -9.43
C ALA A 377 4.76 22.88 -8.24
N VAL A 378 4.31 23.30 -7.06
CA VAL A 378 5.11 23.23 -5.82
C VAL A 378 5.37 21.77 -5.43
N ALA A 379 4.34 20.92 -5.51
CA ALA A 379 4.45 19.49 -5.22
C ALA A 379 5.46 18.81 -6.16
N SER A 380 5.33 19.01 -7.48
CA SER A 380 6.23 18.43 -8.48
C SER A 380 7.67 18.90 -8.25
N ALA A 381 7.87 20.20 -7.98
CA ALA A 381 9.18 20.76 -7.69
C ALA A 381 9.80 20.23 -6.38
N ALA A 382 8.97 19.94 -5.36
CA ALA A 382 9.41 19.34 -4.11
C ALA A 382 9.80 17.87 -4.31
N VAL A 383 8.97 17.10 -5.03
CA VAL A 383 9.19 15.69 -5.34
C VAL A 383 10.45 15.52 -6.17
N ASP A 384 10.64 16.32 -7.22
CA ASP A 384 11.82 16.26 -8.09
C ASP A 384 13.12 16.38 -7.28
N ARG A 385 13.23 17.41 -6.44
CA ARG A 385 14.40 17.61 -5.57
C ARG A 385 14.54 16.53 -4.50
N LEU A 386 13.44 16.10 -3.89
CA LEU A 386 13.50 15.08 -2.86
C LEU A 386 13.93 13.72 -3.45
N ALA A 387 13.33 13.32 -4.57
CA ALA A 387 13.44 12.00 -5.17
C ALA A 387 14.71 11.77 -6.00
N HIS A 388 15.32 12.82 -6.56
CA HIS A 388 16.49 12.68 -7.44
C HIS A 388 17.66 11.90 -6.81
N HIS A 389 17.89 12.06 -5.51
CA HIS A 389 18.86 11.28 -4.74
C HIS A 389 18.23 10.53 -3.58
N ALA A 390 16.98 10.07 -3.73
CA ALA A 390 16.29 9.31 -2.71
C ALA A 390 16.35 7.80 -2.95
N GLU A 391 16.49 7.06 -1.86
CA GLU A 391 16.07 5.68 -1.79
C GLU A 391 14.58 5.63 -1.42
N VAL A 392 13.73 5.35 -2.41
CA VAL A 392 12.26 5.32 -2.24
C VAL A 392 11.84 3.91 -1.87
N ILE A 393 11.27 3.77 -0.69
CA ILE A 393 10.84 2.51 -0.11
C ILE A 393 9.33 2.51 0.02
N THR A 394 8.69 1.62 -0.72
CA THR A 394 7.26 1.36 -0.57
C THR A 394 7.06 0.15 0.33
N LEU A 395 6.44 0.39 1.48
CA LEU A 395 6.08 -0.60 2.48
C LEU A 395 4.71 -1.19 2.16
N ASP A 396 4.73 -2.46 1.79
CA ASP A 396 3.54 -3.28 1.56
C ASP A 396 3.50 -4.39 2.63
N ALA A 397 2.77 -4.11 3.70
CA ALA A 397 2.61 -4.98 4.86
C ALA A 397 1.24 -4.76 5.50
N ASP A 398 0.71 -5.77 6.20
CA ASP A 398 -0.49 -5.57 7.02
C ASP A 398 -0.17 -4.60 8.17
N SER A 399 -1.16 -3.80 8.58
CA SER A 399 -1.00 -2.86 9.69
C SER A 399 -0.55 -3.58 10.97
N TYR A 400 0.64 -3.22 11.46
CA TYR A 400 1.22 -3.74 12.69
C TYR A 400 0.34 -3.46 13.92
N ARG A 401 -0.44 -2.37 13.86
CA ARG A 401 -1.34 -1.93 14.93
C ARG A 401 -2.56 -2.84 15.08
N THR A 402 -3.01 -3.46 13.99
CA THR A 402 -4.16 -4.36 13.99
C THR A 402 -3.79 -5.74 14.55
N ARG A 403 -2.54 -6.18 14.34
CA ARG A 403 -2.01 -7.46 14.87
C ARG A 403 -1.93 -7.51 16.38
N GLY A 404 -1.54 -6.41 17.03
CA GLY A 404 -1.49 -6.32 18.50
C GLY A 404 -2.87 -6.55 19.14
N LEU A 405 -3.94 -6.17 18.44
CA LEU A 405 -5.34 -6.37 18.87
C LEU A 405 -5.83 -7.80 18.61
N GLU A 406 -5.46 -8.43 17.49
CA GLU A 406 -5.80 -9.83 17.21
C GLU A 406 -5.10 -10.81 18.16
N ALA A 407 -3.80 -10.58 18.46
CA ALA A 407 -3.04 -11.42 19.38
C ALA A 407 -3.57 -11.33 20.83
N THR A 408 -4.04 -10.15 21.26
CA THR A 408 -4.69 -9.99 22.57
C THR A 408 -6.12 -10.54 22.60
N ALA A 409 -6.85 -10.54 21.48
CA ALA A 409 -8.18 -11.15 21.37
C ALA A 409 -8.13 -12.69 21.40
N VAL A 410 -7.11 -13.30 20.79
CA VAL A 410 -6.90 -14.76 20.81
C VAL A 410 -6.49 -15.24 22.21
N GLY A 411 -5.64 -14.49 22.92
CA GLY A 411 -5.23 -14.84 24.30
C GLY A 411 -6.36 -14.77 25.35
N ARG A 412 -7.42 -13.98 25.12
CA ARG A 412 -8.59 -13.94 26.01
C ARG A 412 -9.59 -15.08 25.78
N ARG A 413 -9.59 -15.71 24.60
CA ARG A 413 -10.52 -16.82 24.30
C ARG A 413 -10.05 -18.17 24.84
N THR A 414 -8.75 -18.33 25.12
CA THR A 414 -8.18 -19.59 25.64
C THR A 414 -8.07 -19.64 27.17
N GLY A 415 -8.38 -18.54 27.88
CA GLY A 415 -8.23 -18.41 29.34
C GLY A 415 -9.52 -18.52 30.16
N THR A 416 -10.68 -18.76 29.55
CA THR A 416 -11.96 -18.94 30.25
C THR A 416 -12.52 -20.31 29.94
N GLY A 417 -11.99 -21.31 30.64
CA GLY A 417 -12.36 -22.71 30.55
C GLY A 417 -11.78 -23.50 31.72
N CYS A 418 -12.21 -23.16 32.93
CA CYS A 418 -12.17 -24.01 34.10
C CYS A 418 -13.55 -23.98 34.75
#